data_AF-T1I3X6-F1
#
_entry.id   AF-T1I3X6-F1
#
_cell.length_a   1.000
_cell.length_b   1.000
_cell.length_c   1.000
_cell.angle_alpha   90.00
_cell.angle_beta   90.00
_cell.angle_gamma   90.00
#
_symmetry.space_group_name_H-M   'P 1'
#
loop_
_entity.id
_entity.type
_entity.pdbx_description
1 polymer ?
#
loop_
_entity_poly.entity_id
_entity_poly.type
_entity_poly.pdbx_seq_one_letter_code
_entity_poly.pdbx_strand_id
1 'polypeptide(L)'
;ILYKSTDKDYFTIELTIAAAWRPEVRRNLRIHLQRRCFQRETPSADILVPYEENSTVVTFDSLFIGDPSEILQGIWLYNNSAFNVPYKVTTKENNETFYCVNDMDVIQAFSMHPVLFRFTPYEMKLFKTNVTISIADKEYHITLQGSGSADSKLKNYDLARKVPLISKFSEERGIALSMDHILIVPMPLHSVYKTVFFMRNNTKSNIYFNWKR
;
A
#
# COMPACT_ATOMS: atom_id res chain seq x y z
N ILE A 1 13.78 16.10 -23.65
CA ILE A 1 14.28 15.69 -22.32
C ILE A 1 15.59 16.45 -22.11
N LEU A 2 15.66 17.30 -21.10
CA LEU A 2 16.89 18.00 -20.74
C LEU A 2 17.47 17.29 -19.51
N TYR A 3 18.69 16.79 -19.66
CA TYR A 3 19.43 16.12 -18.61
C TYR A 3 20.46 17.08 -18.05
N LYS A 4 20.44 17.29 -16.73
CA LYS A 4 21.48 18.05 -16.03
C LYS A 4 21.93 17.24 -14.82
N SER A 5 23.12 16.66 -14.91
CA SER A 5 23.83 16.14 -13.73
C SER A 5 24.37 17.34 -12.97
N THR A 6 23.98 17.51 -11.71
CA THR A 6 24.59 18.51 -10.83
C THR A 6 25.77 17.92 -10.04
N ASP A 7 25.78 16.60 -9.82
CA ASP A 7 26.84 15.85 -9.13
C ASP A 7 26.83 14.35 -9.57
N LYS A 8 27.83 13.56 -9.17
CA LYS A 8 27.94 12.10 -9.38
C LYS A 8 26.80 11.31 -8.72
N ASP A 9 26.26 11.86 -7.63
CA ASP A 9 25.25 11.19 -6.81
C ASP A 9 23.86 11.86 -6.88
N TYR A 10 23.73 12.98 -7.61
CA TYR A 10 22.47 13.72 -7.76
C TYR A 10 22.20 14.07 -9.22
N PHE A 11 21.05 13.61 -9.71
CA PHE A 11 20.59 13.81 -11.07
C PHE A 11 19.26 14.54 -11.05
N THR A 12 19.12 15.55 -11.90
CA THR A 12 17.81 16.17 -12.15
C THR A 12 17.42 15.93 -13.60
N ILE A 13 16.29 15.28 -13.80
CA ILE A 13 15.68 15.08 -15.12
C ILE A 13 14.58 16.13 -15.27
N GLU A 14 14.70 17.00 -16.26
CA GLU A 14 13.64 17.94 -16.62
C GLU A 14 12.93 17.45 -17.89
N LEU A 15 11.66 17.07 -17.70
CA LEU A 15 10.76 16.62 -18.74
C LEU A 15 9.81 17.76 -19.09
N THR A 16 10.02 18.37 -20.25
CA THR A 16 9.02 19.28 -20.82
C THR A 16 7.97 18.47 -21.56
N ILE A 17 6.76 18.45 -21.02
CA ILE A 17 5.59 17.83 -21.63
C ILE A 17 4.82 18.93 -22.35
N ALA A 18 4.57 18.74 -23.64
CA ALA A 18 3.78 19.65 -24.47
C ALA A 18 2.66 18.87 -25.16
N ALA A 19 1.46 19.46 -25.22
CA ALA A 19 0.38 18.89 -26.00
C ALA A 19 0.66 19.09 -27.50
N ALA A 20 0.63 18.02 -28.29
CA ALA A 20 0.91 18.09 -29.73
C ALA A 20 0.02 19.08 -30.49
N TRP A 21 -1.24 19.23 -30.04
CA TRP A 21 -2.25 20.10 -30.64
C TRP A 21 -2.25 21.54 -30.08
N ARG A 22 -1.50 21.80 -29.00
CA ARG A 22 -1.27 23.14 -28.43
C ARG A 22 0.13 23.24 -27.81
N PRO A 23 1.16 23.51 -28.63
CA PRO A 23 2.56 23.56 -28.19
C PRO A 23 2.87 24.65 -27.16
N GLU A 24 1.96 25.62 -27.00
CA GLU A 24 2.02 26.69 -26.00
C GLU A 24 1.69 26.20 -24.59
N VAL A 25 0.92 25.11 -24.48
CA VAL A 25 0.63 24.46 -23.20
C VAL A 25 1.78 23.51 -22.88
N ARG A 26 2.81 24.06 -22.23
CA ARG A 26 3.98 23.31 -21.75
C ARG A 26 3.96 23.20 -20.24
N ARG A 27 4.24 22.01 -19.72
CA ARG A 27 4.50 21.76 -18.31
C ARG A 27 5.89 21.15 -18.18
N ASN A 28 6.66 21.66 -17.22
CA ASN A 28 7.93 21.05 -16.85
C ASN A 28 7.70 20.14 -15.65
N LEU A 29 8.05 18.88 -15.80
CA LEU A 29 8.17 17.92 -14.71
C LEU A 29 9.65 17.80 -14.37
N ARG A 30 10.02 18.16 -13.15
CA ARG A 30 11.38 17.93 -12.62
C ARG A 30 11.37 16.70 -11.75
N ILE A 31 12.24 15.75 -12.07
CA ILE A 31 12.46 14.54 -11.28
C ILE A 31 13.85 14.66 -10.67
N HIS A 32 13.92 14.69 -9.35
CA HIS A 32 15.16 14.63 -8.61
C HIS A 32 15.46 13.18 -8.27
N LEU A 33 16.64 12.69 -8.66
CA LEU A 33 17.11 11.34 -8.41
C LEU A 33 18.42 11.43 -7.63
N GLN A 34 18.47 10.76 -6.49
CA GLN A 34 19.70 10.58 -5.73
C GLN A 34 20.19 9.14 -5.93
N ARG A 35 21.42 8.97 -6.40
CA ARG A 35 22.08 7.68 -6.44
C ARG A 35 22.67 7.39 -5.07
N ARG A 36 22.05 6.49 -4.33
CA ARG A 36 22.62 5.92 -3.11
C ARG A 36 23.38 4.64 -3.47
N CYS A 37 24.70 4.75 -3.58
CA CYS A 37 25.56 3.55 -3.65
C CYS A 37 25.73 3.02 -2.23
N PHE A 38 25.02 1.95 -1.88
CA PHE A 38 25.29 1.24 -0.64
C PHE A 38 26.70 0.65 -0.70
N GLN A 39 27.50 0.89 0.34
CA GLN A 39 28.81 0.26 0.45
C GLN A 39 28.59 -1.24 0.61
N ARG A 40 29.43 -2.05 -0.06
CA ARG A 40 29.29 -3.51 -0.17
C ARG A 40 29.29 -4.26 1.17
N GLU A 41 29.59 -3.58 2.26
CA GLU A 41 29.78 -4.13 3.61
C GLU A 41 28.70 -3.67 4.60
N THR A 42 27.85 -2.70 4.25
CA THR A 42 26.81 -2.19 5.16
C THR A 42 25.43 -2.75 4.83
N PRO A 43 24.79 -3.50 5.74
CA PRO A 43 23.39 -3.89 5.60
C PRO A 43 22.49 -2.64 5.59
N SER A 44 21.56 -2.56 4.66
CA SER A 44 20.64 -1.42 4.55
C SER A 44 19.31 -1.81 3.92
N ALA A 45 18.22 -1.31 4.48
CA ALA A 45 16.90 -1.39 3.88
C ALA A 45 16.24 0.00 3.87
N ASP A 46 15.36 0.24 2.90
CA ASP A 46 14.62 1.49 2.73
C ASP A 46 13.12 1.26 2.93
N ILE A 47 12.43 2.32 3.34
CA ILE A 47 10.96 2.37 3.38
C ILE A 47 10.49 3.00 2.08
N LEU A 48 9.59 2.35 1.32
CA LEU A 48 8.92 3.04 0.21
C LEU A 48 7.87 3.99 0.78
N VAL A 49 8.31 5.22 1.05
CA VAL A 49 7.42 6.35 1.21
C VAL A 49 7.52 7.20 -0.06
N PRO A 50 6.41 7.56 -0.71
CA PRO A 50 6.45 8.60 -1.72
C PRO A 50 6.88 9.90 -1.02
N TYR A 51 8.10 10.35 -1.33
CA TYR A 51 8.72 11.61 -0.93
C TYR A 51 9.36 11.70 0.48
N GLU A 52 10.63 12.14 0.49
CA GLU A 52 11.42 12.55 1.66
C GLU A 52 10.88 13.85 2.28
N GLU A 53 9.63 13.84 2.76
CA GLU A 53 9.22 14.85 3.72
C GLU A 53 9.54 14.35 5.13
N ASN A 54 10.18 15.19 5.94
CA ASN A 54 10.61 14.95 7.32
C ASN A 54 9.47 14.53 8.29
N SER A 55 8.24 14.35 7.80
CA SER A 55 7.10 13.80 8.52
C SER A 55 6.25 12.93 7.58
N THR A 56 6.65 11.68 7.39
CA THR A 56 5.80 10.71 6.68
C THR A 56 4.55 10.43 7.51
N VAL A 57 3.37 10.74 6.97
CA VAL A 57 2.09 10.45 7.63
C VAL A 57 1.38 9.29 6.94
N VAL A 58 1.19 8.20 7.67
CA VAL A 58 0.40 7.04 7.23
C VAL A 58 -1.00 7.18 7.77
N THR A 59 -1.98 7.25 6.87
CA THR A 59 -3.39 7.44 7.24
C THR A 59 -4.13 6.11 7.13
N PHE A 60 -4.74 5.70 8.23
CA PHE A 60 -5.67 4.59 8.32
C PHE A 60 -7.06 5.08 7.94
N ASP A 61 -7.84 4.20 7.33
CA ASP A 61 -9.25 4.47 7.09
C ASP A 61 -10.00 4.69 8.42
N SER A 62 -11.05 5.50 8.36
CA SER A 62 -11.94 5.66 9.50
C SER A 62 -12.60 4.34 9.89
N LEU A 63 -12.70 4.08 11.19
CA LEU A 63 -13.15 2.82 11.76
C LEU A 63 -14.34 3.01 12.68
N PHE A 64 -15.35 2.14 12.54
CA PHE A 64 -16.48 2.14 13.45
C PHE A 64 -16.05 1.58 14.81
N ILE A 65 -16.27 2.33 15.91
CA ILE A 65 -15.76 1.97 17.24
C ILE A 65 -16.43 0.72 17.81
N GLY A 66 -17.65 0.42 17.36
CA GLY A 66 -18.37 -0.81 17.72
C GLY A 66 -18.01 -2.02 16.84
N ASP A 67 -17.06 -1.89 15.93
CA ASP A 67 -16.60 -3.01 15.09
C ASP A 67 -15.54 -3.82 15.83
N PRO A 68 -15.77 -5.12 16.12
CA PRO A 68 -14.74 -6.00 16.69
C PRO A 68 -13.63 -6.35 15.67
N SER A 69 -13.75 -5.93 14.41
CA SER A 69 -12.77 -6.23 13.37
C SER A 69 -11.52 -5.35 13.49
N GLU A 70 -10.37 -6.01 13.66
CA GLU A 70 -9.07 -5.35 13.66
C GLU A 70 -8.64 -5.03 12.21
N ILE A 71 -8.40 -3.76 11.90
CA ILE A 71 -7.76 -3.40 10.62
C ILE A 71 -6.25 -3.44 10.79
N LEU A 72 -5.61 -4.18 9.89
CA LEU A 72 -4.16 -4.21 9.72
C LEU A 72 -3.77 -3.40 8.48
N GLN A 73 -2.82 -2.47 8.65
CA GLN A 73 -2.18 -1.75 7.57
C GLN A 73 -0.70 -2.14 7.51
N GLY A 74 -0.24 -2.53 6.32
CA GLY A 74 1.15 -2.91 6.08
C GLY A 74 1.98 -1.75 5.54
N ILE A 75 3.14 -1.52 6.14
CA ILE A 75 4.21 -0.66 5.62
C ILE A 75 5.33 -1.55 5.11
N TRP A 76 5.70 -1.43 3.84
CA TRP A 76 6.70 -2.30 3.23
C TRP A 76 8.12 -1.75 3.43
N LEU A 77 8.99 -2.60 3.98
CA LEU A 77 10.43 -2.39 4.05
C LEU A 77 11.09 -3.17 2.92
N TYR A 78 12.09 -2.57 2.27
CA TYR A 78 12.80 -3.14 1.13
C TYR A 78 14.28 -3.25 1.42
N ASN A 79 14.78 -4.48 1.48
CA ASN A 79 16.19 -4.74 1.63
C ASN A 79 16.80 -5.02 0.27
N ASN A 80 17.48 -4.03 -0.30
CA ASN A 80 18.21 -4.16 -1.56
C ASN A 80 19.68 -4.58 -1.36
N SER A 81 20.06 -4.94 -0.13
CA SER A 81 21.40 -5.40 0.19
C SER A 81 21.52 -6.93 0.11
N ALA A 82 22.77 -7.41 0.05
CA ALA A 82 23.10 -8.83 0.02
C ALA A 82 23.06 -9.50 1.40
N PHE A 83 22.72 -8.76 2.45
CA PHE A 83 22.73 -9.25 3.83
C PHE A 83 21.33 -9.15 4.42
N ASN A 84 21.06 -9.98 5.41
CA ASN A 84 19.84 -9.87 6.20
C ASN A 84 19.92 -8.62 7.09
N VAL A 85 18.85 -7.83 7.15
CA VAL A 85 18.80 -6.55 7.87
C VAL A 85 17.77 -6.66 9.00
N PRO A 86 18.17 -6.59 10.28
CA PRO A 86 17.21 -6.52 11.37
C PRO A 86 16.50 -5.17 11.39
N TYR A 87 15.23 -5.17 11.76
CA TYR A 87 14.50 -3.95 12.08
C TYR A 87 13.87 -4.04 13.47
N LYS A 88 13.61 -2.88 14.07
CA LYS A 88 12.87 -2.73 15.31
C LYS A 88 11.94 -1.52 15.22
N VAL A 89 10.71 -1.69 15.67
CA VAL A 89 9.70 -0.65 15.76
C VAL A 89 9.56 -0.24 17.22
N THR A 90 9.58 1.06 17.47
CA THR A 90 9.35 1.62 18.80
C THR A 90 8.29 2.70 18.72
N THR A 91 7.33 2.65 19.63
CA THR A 91 6.29 3.66 19.79
C THR A 91 6.58 4.44 21.06
N LYS A 92 6.53 5.78 21.00
CA LYS A 92 6.81 6.63 22.19
C LYS A 92 5.75 6.52 23.29
N GLU A 93 4.59 5.96 22.96
CA GLU A 93 3.44 5.84 23.85
C GLU A 93 2.96 4.38 23.86
N ASN A 94 2.58 3.89 25.05
CA ASN A 94 1.78 2.67 25.21
C ASN A 94 0.36 2.96 24.70
N ASN A 95 0.23 3.11 23.39
CA ASN A 95 -1.00 3.53 22.77
C ASN A 95 -1.73 2.27 22.30
N GLU A 96 -2.63 1.73 23.13
CA GLU A 96 -3.45 0.54 22.80
C GLU A 96 -4.21 0.70 21.47
N THR A 97 -4.39 1.95 21.04
CA THR A 97 -4.97 2.36 19.76
C THR A 97 -4.17 1.91 18.54
N PHE A 98 -2.84 2.03 18.56
CA PHE A 98 -1.97 1.69 17.43
C PHE A 98 -0.93 0.68 17.90
N TYR A 99 -1.01 -0.53 17.38
CA TYR A 99 -0.15 -1.62 17.81
C TYR A 99 0.61 -2.22 16.63
N CYS A 100 1.93 -2.37 16.78
CA CYS A 100 2.74 -3.08 15.78
C CYS A 100 2.70 -4.58 16.08
N VAL A 101 2.28 -5.39 15.10
CA VAL A 101 2.14 -6.86 15.27
C VAL A 101 3.50 -7.56 15.22
N ASN A 102 4.38 -7.11 14.34
CA ASN A 102 5.75 -7.60 14.17
C ASN A 102 6.72 -6.44 14.41
N ASP A 103 6.89 -6.08 15.68
CA ASP A 103 7.72 -4.97 16.14
C ASP A 103 9.23 -5.22 16.00
N MET A 104 9.65 -6.46 15.79
CA MET A 104 11.02 -6.84 15.49
C MET A 104 11.04 -8.05 14.56
N ASP A 105 11.80 -7.97 13.48
CA ASP A 105 12.10 -9.12 12.63
C ASP A 105 13.34 -8.82 11.75
N VAL A 106 13.65 -9.73 10.84
CA VAL A 106 14.77 -9.66 9.91
C VAL A 106 14.26 -9.65 8.48
N ILE A 107 14.64 -8.61 7.73
CA ILE A 107 14.37 -8.50 6.30
C ILE A 107 15.44 -9.28 5.55
N GLN A 108 15.03 -10.29 4.78
CA GLN A 108 15.97 -11.10 4.01
C GLN A 108 16.68 -10.28 2.92
N ALA A 109 17.89 -10.71 2.55
CA ALA A 109 18.63 -10.12 1.45
C ALA A 109 17.81 -10.08 0.15
N PHE A 110 17.85 -8.96 -0.57
CA PHE A 110 17.10 -8.74 -1.82
C PHE A 110 15.59 -9.05 -1.74
N SER A 111 14.97 -8.76 -0.58
CA SER A 111 13.56 -9.05 -0.32
C SER A 111 12.78 -7.82 0.14
N MET A 112 11.47 -7.97 0.23
CA MET A 112 10.58 -7.04 0.92
C MET A 112 9.95 -7.72 2.14
N HIS A 113 9.67 -6.94 3.18
CA HIS A 113 9.01 -7.42 4.39
C HIS A 113 7.97 -6.40 4.88
N PRO A 114 6.73 -6.82 5.18
CA PRO A 114 5.69 -5.91 5.66
C PRO A 114 5.76 -5.73 7.18
N VAL A 115 5.79 -4.49 7.66
CA VAL A 115 5.53 -4.14 9.06
C VAL A 115 4.03 -3.87 9.20
N LEU A 116 3.36 -4.64 10.04
CA LEU A 116 1.91 -4.62 10.20
C LEU A 116 1.53 -3.80 11.43
N PHE A 117 0.69 -2.79 11.21
CA PHE A 117 0.12 -1.97 12.26
C PHE A 117 -1.37 -2.21 12.37
N ARG A 118 -1.82 -2.52 13.58
CA ARG A 118 -3.22 -2.61 13.96
C ARG A 118 -3.71 -1.26 14.47
N PHE A 119 -4.91 -0.87 14.05
CA PHE A 119 -5.61 0.31 14.57
C PHE A 119 -6.94 -0.07 15.22
N THR A 120 -7.12 0.31 16.48
CA THR A 120 -8.31 -0.02 17.29
C THR A 120 -8.79 1.25 18.02
N PRO A 121 -9.63 2.09 17.38
CA PRO A 121 -10.14 3.31 18.01
C PRO A 121 -11.16 2.98 19.11
N TYR A 122 -11.05 3.67 20.25
CA TYR A 122 -12.00 3.56 21.36
C TYR A 122 -12.94 4.78 21.49
N GLU A 123 -12.70 5.84 20.70
CA GLU A 123 -13.45 7.10 20.71
C GLU A 123 -13.61 7.67 19.29
N MET A 124 -14.65 8.49 19.09
CA MET A 124 -14.92 9.17 17.80
C MET A 124 -14.03 10.40 17.63
N LYS A 125 -12.72 10.17 17.52
CA LYS A 125 -11.74 11.25 17.34
C LYS A 125 -10.65 10.82 16.38
N LEU A 126 -9.83 11.80 15.99
CA LEU A 126 -8.58 11.56 15.28
C LEU A 126 -7.50 11.14 16.28
N PHE A 127 -6.98 9.94 16.10
CA PHE A 127 -5.81 9.44 16.81
C PHE A 127 -4.57 9.68 15.97
N LYS A 128 -3.47 10.03 16.63
CA LYS A 128 -2.15 10.16 16.02
C LYS A 128 -1.11 9.57 16.95
N THR A 129 -0.13 8.87 16.39
CA THR A 129 1.05 8.44 17.15
C THR A 129 2.30 8.52 16.29
N ASN A 130 3.44 8.76 16.92
CA ASN A 130 4.73 8.76 16.25
C ASN A 130 5.45 7.45 16.53
N VAL A 131 5.87 6.81 15.45
CA VAL A 131 6.55 5.52 15.47
C VAL A 131 7.95 5.72 14.89
N THR A 132 8.94 5.14 15.55
CA THR A 132 10.31 5.08 15.06
C THR A 132 10.60 3.65 14.61
N ILE A 133 10.99 3.50 13.34
CA ILE A 133 11.47 2.23 12.78
C ILE A 133 12.99 2.35 12.67
N SER A 134 13.70 1.57 13.49
CA SER A 134 15.15 1.44 13.44
C SER A 134 15.50 0.29 12.51
N ILE A 135 16.34 0.55 11.50
CA ILE A 135 16.81 -0.41 10.51
C ILE A 135 18.33 -0.30 10.46
N ALA A 136 19.03 -1.33 10.94
CA ALA A 136 20.48 -1.24 11.20
C ALA A 136 20.82 0.03 12.00
N ASP A 137 21.64 0.93 11.46
CA ASP A 137 22.10 2.17 12.13
C ASP A 137 21.25 3.41 11.81
N LYS A 138 20.09 3.23 11.16
CA LYS A 138 19.21 4.33 10.76
C LYS A 138 17.88 4.28 11.48
N GLU A 139 17.35 5.47 11.78
CA GLU A 139 16.02 5.64 12.33
C GLU A 139 15.12 6.37 11.32
N TYR A 140 13.91 5.85 11.16
CA TYR A 140 12.87 6.44 10.33
C TYR A 140 11.69 6.79 11.22
N HIS A 141 11.29 8.06 11.23
CA HIS A 141 10.14 8.53 12.01
C HIS A 141 8.91 8.66 11.11
N ILE A 142 7.84 7.95 11.47
CA ILE A 142 6.55 7.99 10.79
C ILE A 142 5.46 8.39 11.78
N THR A 143 4.48 9.16 11.31
CA THR A 143 3.26 9.47 12.07
C THR A 143 2.14 8.58 11.55
N LEU A 144 1.56 7.74 12.41
CA LEU A 144 0.32 7.04 12.09
C LEU A 144 -0.86 7.92 12.49
N GLN A 145 -1.90 7.98 11.67
CA GLN A 145 -3.14 8.65 12.02
C GLN A 145 -4.36 7.87 11.54
N GLY A 146 -5.45 7.93 12.30
CA GLY A 146 -6.69 7.22 12.00
C GLY A 146 -7.83 7.78 12.83
N SER A 147 -9.07 7.64 12.39
CA SER A 147 -10.23 8.19 13.11
C SER A 147 -11.26 7.13 13.48
N GLY A 148 -11.77 7.20 14.71
CA GLY A 148 -13.00 6.50 15.07
C GLY A 148 -14.23 7.19 14.49
N SER A 149 -15.25 6.41 14.13
CA SER A 149 -16.50 6.86 13.52
C SER A 149 -17.72 6.20 14.18
N ALA A 150 -18.86 6.89 14.15
CA ALA A 150 -20.19 6.32 14.44
C ALA A 150 -20.83 5.66 13.21
N ASP A 151 -20.34 5.96 12.02
CA ASP A 151 -20.87 5.38 10.79
C ASP A 151 -20.29 3.98 10.61
N SER A 152 -21.12 2.97 10.83
CA SER A 152 -20.83 1.56 10.48
C SER A 152 -20.93 1.33 8.97
N LYS A 153 -20.38 2.26 8.15
CA LYS A 153 -20.27 2.06 6.69
C LYS A 153 -19.55 0.74 6.48
N LEU A 154 -20.34 -0.30 6.23
CA LEU A 154 -19.90 -1.66 5.96
C LEU A 154 -18.89 -1.54 4.84
N LYS A 155 -17.62 -1.69 5.19
CA LYS A 155 -16.59 -1.62 4.18
C LYS A 155 -16.71 -2.90 3.34
N ASN A 156 -16.25 -2.84 2.09
CA ASN A 156 -16.45 -3.95 1.14
C ASN A 156 -15.92 -5.30 1.68
N TYR A 157 -14.95 -5.27 2.60
CA TYR A 157 -14.45 -6.44 3.32
C TYR A 157 -15.46 -7.05 4.32
N ASP A 158 -16.31 -6.24 4.95
CA ASP A 158 -17.36 -6.73 5.86
C ASP A 158 -18.52 -7.38 5.10
N LEU A 159 -18.81 -6.87 3.91
CA LEU A 159 -19.73 -7.53 2.97
C LEU A 159 -19.13 -8.86 2.49
N ALA A 160 -17.84 -8.92 2.18
CA ALA A 160 -17.18 -10.17 1.80
C ALA A 160 -17.25 -11.25 2.90
N ARG A 161 -17.27 -10.86 4.18
CA ARG A 161 -17.45 -11.77 5.33
C ARG A 161 -18.92 -12.14 5.62
N LYS A 162 -19.88 -11.30 5.23
CA LYS A 162 -21.32 -11.50 5.50
C LYS A 162 -22.12 -12.12 4.35
N VAL A 163 -21.47 -12.34 3.20
CA VAL A 163 -22.04 -13.07 2.06
C VAL A 163 -21.63 -14.54 2.17
N PRO A 164 -22.47 -15.52 1.81
CA PRO A 164 -22.14 -16.92 2.00
C PRO A 164 -20.80 -17.27 1.33
N LEU A 165 -19.84 -17.74 2.14
CA LEU A 165 -18.57 -18.35 1.69
C LEU A 165 -18.79 -19.60 0.82
N ILE A 166 -20.04 -20.06 0.70
CA ILE A 166 -20.41 -21.24 -0.05
C ILE A 166 -20.78 -20.80 -1.47
N SER A 167 -19.83 -21.00 -2.38
CA SER A 167 -20.11 -21.05 -3.81
C SER A 167 -21.23 -22.07 -4.06
N LYS A 168 -22.35 -21.64 -4.65
CA LYS A 168 -23.39 -22.57 -5.15
C LYS A 168 -22.93 -23.34 -6.40
N PHE A 169 -21.73 -23.09 -6.87
CA PHE A 169 -21.14 -23.81 -7.97
C PHE A 169 -20.31 -24.98 -7.44
N SER A 170 -20.49 -26.17 -8.03
CA SER A 170 -19.75 -27.38 -7.70
C SER A 170 -18.23 -27.13 -7.65
N GLU A 171 -17.57 -27.68 -6.63
CA GLU A 171 -16.17 -27.43 -6.26
C GLU A 171 -15.14 -27.71 -7.38
N GLU A 172 -15.52 -28.43 -8.43
CA GLU A 172 -14.65 -28.76 -9.56
C GLU A 172 -14.59 -27.64 -10.61
N ARG A 173 -14.19 -26.44 -10.20
CA ARG A 173 -13.84 -25.40 -11.18
C ARG A 173 -12.35 -25.40 -11.41
N GLY A 174 -11.98 -25.87 -12.60
CA GLY A 174 -10.65 -25.67 -13.18
C GLY A 174 -10.28 -24.20 -13.44
N ILE A 175 -11.13 -23.24 -13.06
CA ILE A 175 -10.90 -21.79 -13.19
C ILE A 175 -11.20 -21.14 -11.85
N ALA A 176 -10.26 -20.34 -11.35
CA ALA A 176 -10.47 -19.46 -10.21
C ALA A 176 -10.70 -18.01 -10.70
N LEU A 177 -11.61 -17.29 -10.05
CA LEU A 177 -11.82 -15.86 -10.30
C LEU A 177 -11.15 -15.06 -9.17
N SER A 178 -10.69 -13.84 -9.45
CA SER A 178 -10.18 -12.95 -8.40
C SER A 178 -11.27 -12.45 -7.45
N MET A 179 -12.53 -12.52 -7.89
CA MET A 179 -13.72 -12.19 -7.10
C MET A 179 -14.84 -13.15 -7.51
N ASP A 180 -15.58 -13.68 -6.53
CA ASP A 180 -16.69 -14.62 -6.78
C ASP A 180 -17.99 -13.91 -7.20
N HIS A 181 -18.06 -12.59 -7.04
CA HIS A 181 -19.22 -11.78 -7.38
C HIS A 181 -18.82 -10.34 -7.76
N ILE A 182 -19.68 -9.67 -8.54
CA ILE A 182 -19.54 -8.26 -8.90
C ILE A 182 -20.72 -7.51 -8.26
N LEU A 183 -20.44 -6.59 -7.34
CA LEU A 183 -21.45 -5.71 -6.77
C LEU A 183 -21.59 -4.48 -7.67
N ILE A 184 -22.77 -4.28 -8.25
CA ILE A 184 -23.10 -3.07 -9.01
C ILE A 184 -23.94 -2.16 -8.13
N VAL A 185 -23.39 -1.02 -7.73
CA VAL A 185 -24.11 -0.01 -6.94
C VAL A 185 -25.14 0.73 -7.80
N PRO A 186 -26.22 1.30 -7.21
CA PRO A 186 -27.16 2.14 -7.94
C PRO A 186 -26.44 3.27 -8.67
N MET A 187 -26.55 3.29 -10.00
CA MET A 187 -25.89 4.27 -10.84
C MET A 187 -26.80 5.48 -11.09
N PRO A 188 -26.25 6.71 -11.04
CA PRO A 188 -26.96 7.88 -11.55
C PRO A 188 -27.30 7.73 -13.03
N LEU A 189 -28.41 8.33 -13.47
CA LEU A 189 -28.83 8.36 -14.87
C LEU A 189 -27.66 8.83 -15.77
N HIS A 190 -27.42 8.09 -16.86
CA HIS A 190 -26.36 8.32 -17.86
C HIS A 190 -24.90 8.09 -17.41
N SER A 191 -24.68 7.30 -16.35
CA SER A 191 -23.32 6.91 -15.95
C SER A 191 -22.85 5.62 -16.65
N VAL A 192 -21.53 5.48 -16.84
CA VAL A 192 -20.90 4.24 -17.33
C VAL A 192 -19.97 3.69 -16.25
N TYR A 193 -20.18 2.42 -15.87
CA TYR A 193 -19.35 1.71 -14.91
C TYR A 193 -18.49 0.65 -15.62
N LYS A 194 -17.22 0.53 -15.22
CA LYS A 194 -16.28 -0.47 -15.73
C LYS A 194 -15.69 -1.23 -14.55
N THR A 195 -15.73 -2.55 -14.61
CA THR A 195 -15.11 -3.45 -13.63
C THR A 195 -14.13 -4.36 -14.34
N VAL A 196 -13.01 -4.65 -13.67
CA VAL A 196 -12.04 -5.65 -14.10
C VAL A 196 -12.01 -6.74 -13.03
N PHE A 197 -12.05 -8.00 -13.47
CA PHE A 197 -11.76 -9.15 -12.63
C PHE A 197 -10.79 -10.05 -13.39
N PHE A 198 -10.02 -10.81 -12.64
CA PHE A 198 -9.04 -11.74 -13.20
C PHE A 198 -9.60 -13.15 -13.18
N MET A 199 -9.26 -13.91 -14.21
CA MET A 199 -9.57 -15.33 -14.31
C MET A 199 -8.26 -16.10 -14.40
N ARG A 200 -8.07 -17.05 -13.50
CA ARG A 200 -6.92 -17.94 -13.47
C ARG A 200 -7.36 -19.33 -13.91
N ASN A 201 -6.85 -19.77 -15.05
CA ASN A 201 -7.00 -21.17 -15.48
C ASN A 201 -6.05 -22.05 -14.66
N ASN A 202 -6.61 -22.94 -13.84
CA ASN A 202 -5.88 -23.92 -13.05
C ASN A 202 -5.90 -25.32 -13.70
N THR A 203 -6.38 -25.45 -14.93
CA THR A 203 -6.32 -26.69 -15.72
C THR A 203 -5.13 -26.72 -16.67
N LYS A 204 -4.82 -27.90 -17.18
CA LYS A 204 -3.87 -28.11 -18.28
C LYS A 204 -4.49 -27.86 -19.67
N SER A 205 -5.78 -27.57 -19.72
CA SER A 205 -6.55 -27.45 -20.95
C SER A 205 -6.67 -25.97 -21.36
N ASN A 206 -6.73 -25.71 -22.66
CA ASN A 206 -7.06 -24.38 -23.16
C ASN A 206 -8.54 -24.08 -22.92
N ILE A 207 -8.83 -22.92 -22.35
CA ILE A 207 -10.19 -22.47 -22.05
C ILE A 207 -10.50 -21.29 -22.96
N TYR A 208 -11.62 -21.40 -23.67
CA TYR A 208 -12.12 -20.38 -24.58
C TYR A 208 -13.33 -19.70 -23.96
N PHE A 209 -13.35 -18.37 -24.03
CA PHE A 209 -14.47 -17.56 -23.55
C PHE A 209 -15.29 -17.09 -24.74
N ASN A 210 -16.60 -17.21 -24.64
CA ASN A 210 -17.54 -16.60 -25.57
C ASN A 210 -18.40 -15.62 -24.77
N TRP A 211 -18.50 -14.38 -25.24
CA TRP A 211 -19.48 -13.43 -24.72
C TRP A 211 -20.40 -12.98 -25.85
N LYS A 212 -21.69 -12.88 -25.54
CA LYS A 212 -22.67 -12.21 -26.37
C LYS A 212 -23.08 -10.92 -25.68
N ARG A 213 -23.28 -9.89 -26.48
CA ARG A 213 -23.78 -8.59 -26.01
C ARG A 213 -25.29 -8.63 -25.88
#